data_AF-A0A4Z1BUX5-F1
#
_entry.id   AF-A0A4Z1BUX5-F1
#
_cell.length_a   1.000
_cell.length_b   1.000
_cell.length_c   1.000
_cell.angle_alpha   90.00
_cell.angle_beta   90.00
_cell.angle_gamma   90.00
#
_symmetry.space_group_name_H-M   'P 1'
#
loop_
_entity.id
_entity.type
_entity.pdbx_description
1 polymer ?
#
loop_
_entity_poly.entity_id
_entity_poly.type
_entity_poly.pdbx_seq_one_letter_code
_entity_poly.pdbx_strand_id
1 'polypeptide(L)'
;MFYLAKNSNDVLRIYSSKEFVYRDDIRIVELYQHYKDYPMVVSYTLGCVTMPNDLAQLIFDTFENIVEIDKRATELLSEVDTTKINKGSPMEDWLIKQQEIKKLFNGNFNSNFEKIKKIKENHKDFPVKK
;
A
#
# COMPACT_ATOMS: atom_id res chain seq x y z
N MET A 1 -9.39 -5.75 -22.23
CA MET A 1 -8.06 -6.39 -22.15
C MET A 1 -6.92 -5.47 -22.58
N PHE A 2 -7.01 -4.73 -23.70
CA PHE A 2 -5.91 -3.87 -24.18
C PHE A 2 -5.44 -2.79 -23.18
N TYR A 3 -6.36 -2.06 -22.54
CA TYR A 3 -5.99 -1.03 -21.55
C TYR A 3 -5.35 -1.62 -20.28
N LEU A 4 -5.88 -2.76 -19.78
CA LEU A 4 -5.32 -3.48 -18.64
C LEU A 4 -3.93 -4.08 -18.96
N ALA A 5 -3.71 -4.54 -20.19
CA ALA A 5 -2.42 -5.05 -20.66
C ALA A 5 -1.40 -3.92 -20.86
N LYS A 6 -1.84 -2.75 -21.36
CA LYS A 6 -0.99 -1.56 -21.57
C LYS A 6 -0.48 -0.96 -20.24
N ASN A 7 -1.28 -1.06 -19.17
CA ASN A 7 -0.98 -0.48 -17.85
C ASN A 7 -0.72 -1.57 -16.76
N SER A 8 -0.33 -2.76 -17.19
CA SER A 8 -0.43 -4.04 -16.46
C SER A 8 0.32 -4.13 -15.13
N ASN A 9 1.42 -3.39 -14.94
CA ASN A 9 2.20 -3.48 -13.71
C ASN A 9 1.47 -2.86 -12.51
N ASP A 10 0.89 -1.68 -12.69
CA ASP A 10 0.20 -0.96 -11.63
C ASP A 10 -1.17 -1.58 -11.34
N VAL A 11 -1.86 -2.08 -12.38
CA VAL A 11 -3.15 -2.79 -12.22
C VAL A 11 -3.00 -4.04 -11.35
N LEU A 12 -2.00 -4.89 -11.61
CA LEU A 12 -1.74 -6.09 -10.81
C LEU A 12 -1.34 -5.74 -9.38
N ARG A 13 -0.55 -4.67 -9.20
CA ARG A 13 -0.15 -4.17 -7.88
C ARG A 13 -1.32 -3.69 -7.03
N ILE A 14 -2.34 -3.07 -7.63
CA ILE A 14 -3.56 -2.66 -6.89
C ILE A 14 -4.35 -3.89 -6.45
N TYR A 15 -4.49 -4.88 -7.34
CA TYR A 15 -5.16 -6.15 -7.01
C TYR A 15 -4.45 -6.90 -5.88
N SER A 16 -3.12 -6.96 -5.90
CA SER A 16 -2.36 -7.56 -4.79
C SER A 16 -2.42 -6.73 -3.52
N SER A 17 -2.58 -5.40 -3.62
CA SER A 17 -2.70 -4.50 -2.46
C SER A 17 -4.05 -4.60 -1.75
N LYS A 18 -5.09 -5.11 -2.43
CA LYS A 18 -6.44 -5.30 -1.86
C LYS A 18 -6.40 -6.10 -0.55
N GLU A 19 -5.68 -7.21 -0.52
CA GLU A 19 -5.51 -8.04 0.69
C GLU A 19 -4.77 -7.30 1.81
N PHE A 20 -3.84 -6.41 1.49
CA PHE A 20 -3.13 -5.61 2.48
C PHE A 20 -3.99 -4.49 3.06
N VAL A 21 -4.84 -3.87 2.24
CA VAL A 21 -5.82 -2.88 2.70
C VAL A 21 -6.92 -3.54 3.54
N TYR A 22 -7.29 -4.79 3.23
CA TYR A 22 -8.23 -5.59 4.04
C TYR A 22 -7.65 -6.10 5.36
N ARG A 23 -6.33 -6.09 5.53
CA ARG A 23 -5.70 -6.27 6.85
C ARG A 23 -5.92 -5.00 7.65
N ASP A 24 -7.18 -4.77 8.01
CA ASP A 24 -7.64 -3.82 9.01
C ASP A 24 -7.23 -4.32 10.42
N ASP A 25 -5.94 -4.64 10.59
CA ASP A 25 -5.43 -5.13 11.85
C ASP A 25 -5.06 -3.91 12.70
N ILE A 26 -5.94 -3.59 13.65
CA ILE A 26 -5.72 -2.54 14.66
C ILE A 26 -4.35 -2.65 15.35
N ARG A 27 -3.77 -3.86 15.37
CA ARG A 27 -2.46 -4.15 15.97
C ARG A 27 -1.28 -3.75 15.09
N ILE A 28 -1.49 -3.30 13.85
CA ILE A 28 -0.38 -2.93 12.96
C ILE A 28 0.44 -1.76 13.52
N VAL A 29 -0.22 -0.82 14.22
CA VAL A 29 0.45 0.28 14.91
C VAL A 29 1.27 -0.24 16.10
N GLU A 30 0.74 -1.21 16.84
CA GLU A 30 1.44 -1.85 17.97
C GLU A 30 2.64 -2.65 17.47
N LEU A 31 2.50 -3.39 16.36
CA LEU A 31 3.58 -4.12 15.73
C LEU A 31 4.67 -3.18 15.21
N TYR A 32 4.29 -2.07 14.56
CA TYR A 32 5.25 -1.06 14.13
C TYR A 32 6.03 -0.49 15.32
N GLN A 33 5.33 -0.11 16.40
CA GLN A 33 5.98 0.38 17.63
C GLN A 33 6.91 -0.68 18.22
N HIS A 34 6.46 -1.94 18.33
CA HIS A 34 7.25 -3.03 18.87
C HIS A 34 8.54 -3.25 18.09
N TYR A 35 8.47 -3.38 16.76
CA TYR A 35 9.67 -3.58 15.94
C TYR A 35 10.55 -2.33 15.85
N LYS A 36 10.00 -1.15 16.13
CA LYS A 36 10.78 0.06 16.27
C LYS A 36 11.58 0.09 17.57
N ASP A 37 10.98 -0.34 18.68
CA ASP A 37 11.64 -0.41 19.99
C ASP A 37 12.61 -1.60 20.08
N TYR A 38 12.31 -2.67 19.34
CA TYR A 38 13.10 -3.90 19.26
C TYR A 38 13.40 -4.26 17.80
N PRO A 39 14.40 -3.60 17.17
CA PRO A 39 14.73 -3.80 15.77
C PRO A 39 14.99 -5.27 15.43
N MET A 40 14.28 -5.77 14.43
CA MET A 40 14.42 -7.14 13.94
C MET A 40 14.67 -7.10 12.45
N VAL A 41 15.84 -7.60 12.06
CA VAL A 41 16.23 -7.72 10.66
C VAL A 41 15.82 -9.09 10.15
N VAL A 42 15.05 -9.12 9.07
CA VAL A 42 14.66 -10.33 8.38
C VAL A 42 15.21 -10.33 6.96
N SER A 43 15.50 -11.52 6.45
CA SER A 43 15.75 -11.70 5.02
C SER A 43 14.41 -11.60 4.30
N TYR A 44 14.19 -10.53 3.54
CA TYR A 44 12.97 -10.32 2.79
C TYR A 44 13.25 -10.33 1.30
N THR A 45 12.44 -11.08 0.56
CA THR A 45 12.54 -11.20 -0.90
C THR A 45 11.44 -10.37 -1.53
N LEU A 46 11.82 -9.29 -2.22
CA LEU A 46 10.94 -8.49 -3.04
C LEU A 46 11.21 -8.81 -4.52
N GLY A 47 10.38 -9.66 -5.11
CA GLY A 47 10.60 -10.16 -6.48
C GLY A 47 11.82 -11.07 -6.57
N CYS A 48 12.83 -10.68 -7.35
CA CYS A 48 14.09 -11.44 -7.50
C CYS A 48 15.21 -10.96 -6.57
N VAL A 49 14.97 -9.97 -5.73
CA VAL A 49 15.98 -9.37 -4.85
C VAL A 49 15.70 -9.79 -3.41
N THR A 50 16.69 -10.41 -2.78
CA THR A 50 16.68 -10.72 -1.35
C THR A 50 17.59 -9.75 -0.63
N MET A 51 17.07 -9.04 0.35
CA MET A 51 17.84 -8.07 1.12
C MET A 51 17.46 -8.14 2.62
N PRO A 52 18.43 -7.87 3.51
CA PRO A 52 18.12 -7.69 4.92
C PRO A 52 17.26 -6.42 5.07
N ASN A 53 16.07 -6.58 5.64
CA ASN A 53 15.16 -5.47 5.92
C ASN A 53 14.78 -5.47 7.39
N ASP A 54 14.81 -4.27 7.98
CA ASP A 54 14.21 -4.03 9.28
C ASP A 54 12.68 -4.16 9.19
N LEU A 55 12.07 -4.88 10.13
CA LEU A 55 10.62 -5.13 10.10
C LEU A 55 9.78 -3.87 10.27
N ALA A 56 10.21 -2.89 11.08
CA ALA A 56 9.48 -1.63 11.21
C ALA A 56 9.55 -0.85 9.90
N GLN A 57 10.72 -0.81 9.25
CA GLN A 57 10.89 -0.20 7.94
C GLN A 57 10.03 -0.91 6.88
N LEU A 58 9.99 -2.25 6.86
CA LEU A 58 9.17 -3.01 5.93
C LEU A 58 7.67 -2.71 6.10
N ILE A 59 7.19 -2.60 7.34
CA ILE A 59 5.81 -2.18 7.63
C ILE A 59 5.57 -0.79 7.06
N PHE A 60 6.44 0.18 7.34
CA PHE A 60 6.32 1.55 6.83
C PHE A 60 6.29 1.61 5.30
N ASP A 61 7.25 0.98 4.64
CA ASP A 61 7.36 0.93 3.18
C ASP A 61 6.14 0.28 2.56
N THR A 62 5.54 -0.72 3.21
CA THR A 62 4.31 -1.37 2.73
C THR A 62 3.15 -0.36 2.68
N PHE A 63 2.98 0.46 3.73
CA PHE A 63 1.95 1.50 3.72
C PHE A 63 2.22 2.57 2.65
N GLU A 64 3.47 3.03 2.51
CA GLU A 64 3.84 4.00 1.47
C GLU A 64 3.58 3.46 0.07
N ASN A 65 3.99 2.23 -0.21
CA ASN A 65 3.77 1.57 -1.48
C ASN A 65 2.26 1.48 -1.80
N ILE A 66 1.43 1.11 -0.82
CA ILE A 66 -0.02 1.03 -1.00
C ILE A 66 -0.62 2.40 -1.35
N VAL A 67 -0.20 3.48 -0.68
CA VAL A 67 -0.65 4.84 -0.99
C VAL A 67 -0.18 5.30 -2.38
N GLU A 68 1.05 4.99 -2.76
CA GLU A 68 1.56 5.32 -4.09
C GLU A 68 0.79 4.58 -5.19
N ILE A 69 0.50 3.29 -4.96
CA ILE A 69 -0.28 2.46 -5.85
C ILE A 69 -1.69 3.03 -6.05
N ASP A 70 -2.39 3.45 -4.99
CA ASP A 70 -3.72 4.08 -5.09
C ASP A 70 -3.68 5.44 -5.82
N LYS A 71 -2.64 6.24 -5.58
CA LYS A 71 -2.44 7.51 -6.29
C LYS A 71 -2.32 7.27 -7.80
N ARG A 72 -1.45 6.35 -8.21
CA ARG A 72 -1.28 5.97 -9.62
C ARG A 72 -2.56 5.39 -10.23
N ALA A 73 -3.28 4.56 -9.47
CA ALA A 73 -4.59 4.03 -9.88
C ALA A 73 -5.60 5.13 -10.20
N THR A 74 -5.65 6.14 -9.32
CA THR A 74 -6.53 7.30 -9.46
C THR A 74 -6.17 8.15 -10.68
N GLU A 75 -4.87 8.38 -10.91
CA GLU A 75 -4.38 9.09 -12.09
C GLU A 75 -4.79 8.37 -13.39
N LEU A 76 -4.51 7.07 -13.49
CA LEU A 76 -4.90 6.26 -14.65
C LEU A 76 -6.40 6.28 -14.90
N LEU A 77 -7.20 6.17 -13.84
CA LEU A 77 -8.65 6.24 -13.92
C LEU A 77 -9.19 7.58 -14.43
N SER A 78 -8.51 8.67 -14.12
CA SER A 78 -8.92 10.02 -14.54
C SER A 78 -8.83 10.21 -16.05
N GLU A 79 -8.00 9.42 -16.73
CA GLU A 79 -7.85 9.44 -18.19
C GLU A 79 -8.94 8.67 -18.92
N VAL A 80 -9.79 7.95 -18.19
CA VAL A 80 -10.80 7.06 -18.75
C VAL A 80 -12.13 7.81 -18.94
N ASP A 81 -12.60 7.84 -20.20
CA ASP A 81 -13.94 8.32 -20.52
C ASP A 81 -14.99 7.28 -20.08
N THR A 82 -15.57 7.48 -18.90
CA THR A 82 -16.58 6.59 -18.29
C THR A 82 -17.85 6.44 -19.14
N THR A 83 -18.16 7.40 -20.02
CA THR A 83 -19.35 7.34 -20.88
C THR A 83 -19.23 6.33 -22.03
N LYS A 84 -18.00 5.88 -22.32
CA LYS A 84 -17.70 4.94 -23.39
C LYS A 84 -17.47 3.51 -22.90
N ILE A 85 -17.75 3.25 -21.62
CA ILE A 85 -17.51 1.95 -21.00
C ILE A 85 -18.73 1.06 -21.20
N ASN A 86 -18.51 -0.09 -21.84
CA ASN A 86 -19.54 -1.11 -21.99
C ASN A 86 -19.82 -1.82 -20.66
N LYS A 87 -21.11 -2.04 -20.39
CA LYS A 87 -21.54 -2.81 -19.22
C LYS A 87 -21.05 -4.27 -19.31
N GLY A 88 -20.61 -4.84 -18.20
CA GLY A 88 -19.98 -6.16 -18.09
C GLY A 88 -18.57 -6.23 -18.65
N SER A 89 -17.96 -5.10 -19.02
CA SER A 89 -16.60 -5.10 -19.52
C SER A 89 -15.59 -5.21 -18.38
N PRO A 90 -14.38 -5.75 -18.63
CA PRO A 90 -13.31 -5.76 -17.64
C PRO A 90 -12.92 -4.37 -17.11
N MET A 91 -13.27 -3.30 -17.84
CA MET A 91 -13.02 -1.92 -17.44
C MET A 91 -14.03 -1.42 -16.41
N GLU A 92 -15.31 -1.80 -16.55
CA GLU A 92 -16.34 -1.52 -15.54
C GLU A 92 -16.04 -2.26 -14.23
N ASP A 93 -15.67 -3.55 -14.32
CA ASP A 93 -15.26 -4.35 -13.16
C ASP A 93 -14.07 -3.71 -12.42
N TRP A 94 -13.11 -3.16 -13.18
CA TRP A 94 -11.96 -2.49 -12.61
C TRP A 94 -12.35 -1.20 -11.88
N LEU A 95 -13.19 -0.36 -12.48
CA LEU A 95 -13.73 0.84 -11.86
C LEU A 95 -14.44 0.54 -10.53
N ILE A 96 -15.31 -0.48 -10.52
CA ILE A 96 -16.04 -0.90 -9.32
C ILE A 96 -15.05 -1.29 -8.22
N LYS A 97 -14.05 -2.12 -8.53
CA LYS A 97 -13.04 -2.55 -7.54
C LYS A 97 -12.18 -1.41 -7.03
N GLN A 98 -11.83 -0.44 -7.87
CA GLN A 98 -11.10 0.75 -7.41
C GLN A 98 -11.94 1.58 -6.43
N GLN A 99 -13.24 1.75 -6.71
CA GLN A 99 -14.15 2.43 -5.78
C GLN A 99 -14.28 1.68 -4.45
N GLU A 100 -14.33 0.34 -4.46
CA GLU A 100 -14.31 -0.48 -3.25
C GLU A 100 -13.03 -0.26 -2.43
N ILE A 101 -11.87 -0.31 -3.09
CA ILE A 101 -10.56 -0.11 -2.45
C ILE A 101 -10.49 1.29 -1.81
N LYS A 102 -10.92 2.34 -2.51
CA LYS A 102 -10.96 3.72 -1.98
C LYS A 102 -11.80 3.85 -0.71
N LYS A 103 -12.91 3.12 -0.59
CA LYS A 103 -13.71 3.12 0.65
C LYS A 103 -12.91 2.59 1.84
N LEU A 104 -12.04 1.62 1.61
CA LEU A 104 -11.21 1.03 2.66
C LEU A 104 -10.05 1.95 3.08
N PHE A 105 -9.45 2.69 2.15
CA PHE A 105 -8.47 3.74 2.46
C PHE A 105 -9.03 4.78 3.43
N ASN A 106 -10.28 5.20 3.21
CA ASN A 106 -10.98 6.15 4.07
C ASN A 106 -11.36 5.59 5.47
N GLY A 107 -11.08 4.31 5.74
CA GLY A 107 -11.28 3.68 7.04
C GLY A 107 -10.05 3.74 7.95
N ASN A 108 -9.82 2.66 8.68
CA ASN A 108 -8.73 2.53 9.66
C ASN A 108 -7.34 2.58 9.04
N PHE A 109 -7.18 2.27 7.73
CA PHE A 109 -5.90 2.29 7.04
C PHE A 109 -5.22 3.67 7.15
N ASN A 110 -5.91 4.74 6.72
CA ASN A 110 -5.36 6.10 6.81
C ASN A 110 -5.09 6.52 8.27
N SER A 111 -5.99 6.18 9.20
CA SER A 111 -5.77 6.48 10.61
C SER A 111 -4.53 5.79 11.16
N ASN A 112 -4.30 4.53 10.83
CA ASN A 112 -3.14 3.75 11.25
C ASN A 112 -1.86 4.27 10.60
N PHE A 113 -1.91 4.64 9.31
CA PHE A 113 -0.75 5.18 8.63
C PHE A 113 -0.31 6.52 9.23
N GLU A 114 -1.26 7.41 9.55
CA GLU A 114 -0.95 8.68 10.22
C GLU A 114 -0.37 8.48 11.62
N LYS A 115 -0.83 7.47 12.38
CA LYS A 115 -0.20 7.11 13.67
C LYS A 115 1.23 6.62 13.46
N ILE A 116 1.45 5.74 12.48
CA ILE A 116 2.79 5.21 12.13
C ILE A 116 3.74 6.36 11.73
N LYS A 117 3.29 7.32 10.89
CA LYS A 117 4.09 8.50 10.53
C LYS A 117 4.49 9.32 11.76
N LYS A 118 3.56 9.59 12.67
CA LYS A 118 3.85 10.30 13.92
C LYS A 118 4.87 9.56 14.78
N ILE A 119 4.73 8.24 14.91
CA ILE A 119 5.71 7.42 15.62
C ILE A 119 7.07 7.52 14.93
N LYS A 120 7.12 7.48 13.59
CA LYS A 120 8.33 7.66 12.78
C LYS A 120 9.04 8.98 13.12
N GLU A 121 8.32 10.08 13.05
CA GLU A 121 8.81 11.46 13.26
C GLU A 121 9.20 11.77 14.72
N ASN A 122 8.49 11.22 15.71
CA ASN A 122 8.73 11.51 17.13
C ASN A 122 9.98 10.84 17.70
N HIS A 123 10.58 9.88 17.00
CA HIS A 123 11.87 9.36 17.36
C HIS A 123 12.96 10.27 16.82
N LYS A 124 13.59 11.04 17.71
CA LYS A 124 14.95 11.50 17.47
C LYS A 124 15.81 10.26 17.34
N ASP A 125 16.48 10.10 16.20
CA ASP A 125 17.53 9.10 16.00
C ASP A 125 18.45 9.13 17.23
N PHE A 126 18.42 8.07 18.04
CA PHE A 126 19.45 7.91 19.06
C PHE A 126 20.76 7.76 18.29
N PRO A 127 21.78 8.60 18.56
CA PRO A 127 23.03 8.50 17.85
C PRO A 127 23.61 7.12 18.11
N VAL A 128 23.74 6.32 17.06
CA VAL A 128 24.52 5.09 17.07
C VAL A 128 25.92 5.49 17.51
N LYS A 129 26.30 5.13 18.74
CA LYS A 129 27.69 5.28 19.19
C LYS A 129 28.55 4.44 18.25
N LYS A 130 29.36 5.11 17.43
CA LYS A 130 30.45 4.51 16.65
C LYS A 130 31.49 3.90 17.59
#